data_AF-A0A847ZQM4-F1
#
_entry.id   AF-A0A847ZQM4-F1
#
_cell.length_a   1.000
_cell.length_b   1.000
_cell.length_c   1.000
_cell.angle_alpha   90.00
_cell.angle_beta   90.00
_cell.angle_gamma   90.00
#
_symmetry.space_group_name_H-M   'P 1'
#
loop_
_entity.id
_entity.type
_entity.pdbx_description
1 polymer ?
#
loop_
_entity_poly.entity_id
_entity_poly.type
_entity_poly.pdbx_seq_one_letter_code
_entity_poly.pdbx_strand_id
1 'polypeptide(L)'
;GRPDVMFVIQRILESSGKLTLLDQSRVIRPHAAFRLFATANTVGLGDTTGLYHGTQQINQAQMDRWSIVSVLNYLPHAQEVGIVLSKCKAYDTDKGRKTLANMVRVADLTRNAFMQGDVSTVMSPRTVITWAQNAEIFGNDIGFAFRVTFLNKCDELERSIVAEFYQRCFGEELPESAARLAVA
;
A
#
# COMPACT_ATOMS: atom_id res chain seq x y z
N GLY A 1 14.52 7.66 10.70
CA GLY A 1 15.85 7.03 10.58
C GLY A 1 16.70 7.43 11.77
N ARG A 2 17.67 6.60 12.17
CA ARG A 2 18.57 6.96 13.28
C ARG A 2 19.39 8.20 12.87
N PRO A 3 19.52 9.24 13.72
CA PRO A 3 20.10 10.53 13.31
C PRO A 3 21.54 10.45 12.77
N ASP A 4 22.33 9.53 13.32
CA ASP A 4 23.68 9.14 12.89
C ASP A 4 23.74 8.67 11.43
N VAL A 5 22.76 7.88 10.99
CA VAL A 5 22.67 7.41 9.60
C VAL A 5 22.27 8.54 8.64
N MET A 6 21.36 9.42 9.07
CA MET A 6 20.92 10.56 8.27
C MET A 6 22.05 11.56 8.03
N PHE A 7 22.92 11.77 9.01
CA PHE A 7 24.08 12.65 8.87
C PHE A 7 25.07 12.19 7.78
N VAL A 8 25.26 10.88 7.61
CA VAL A 8 26.12 10.33 6.56
C VAL A 8 25.51 10.57 5.17
N ILE A 9 24.20 10.36 5.03
CA ILE A 9 23.49 10.51 3.75
C ILE A 9 23.41 11.99 3.33
N GLN A 10 23.29 12.92 4.28
CA GLN A 10 23.31 14.37 4.01
C GLN A 10 24.51 14.79 3.18
N ARG A 11 25.70 14.33 3.55
CA ARG A 11 26.94 14.68 2.84
C ARG A 11 26.99 14.14 1.43
N ILE A 12 26.30 13.03 1.14
CA ILE A 12 26.22 12.45 -0.21
C ILE A 12 25.21 13.22 -1.08
N LEU A 13 24.14 13.75 -0.46
CA LEU A 13 23.08 14.48 -1.15
C LEU A 13 23.44 15.95 -1.49
N GLU A 14 24.54 16.48 -0.95
CA GLU A 14 25.02 17.82 -1.28
C GLU A 14 25.65 17.90 -2.67
N SER A 15 25.69 19.11 -3.26
CA SER A 15 26.12 19.35 -4.65
C SER A 15 27.55 18.87 -4.97
N SER A 16 28.41 18.76 -3.96
CA SER A 16 29.78 18.21 -4.07
C SER A 16 29.94 16.88 -3.33
N GLY A 17 28.87 16.13 -3.12
CA GLY A 17 28.75 15.15 -2.04
C GLY A 17 29.83 14.08 -2.02
N LYS A 18 30.79 14.23 -1.10
CA LYS A 18 31.87 13.25 -0.86
C LYS A 18 31.53 12.44 0.38
N LEU A 19 31.78 11.14 0.31
CA LEU A 19 31.69 10.29 1.47
C LEU A 19 33.05 10.25 2.17
N THR A 20 33.14 10.87 3.34
CA THR A 20 34.36 10.83 4.17
C THR A 20 34.22 9.72 5.21
N LEU A 21 35.12 8.76 5.16
CA LEU A 21 35.29 7.72 6.18
C LEU A 21 36.31 8.25 7.21
N LEU A 22 35.81 8.76 8.33
CA LEU A 22 36.64 9.42 9.36
C LEU A 22 37.59 8.43 10.05
N ASP A 23 37.13 7.19 10.27
CA ASP A 23 37.89 6.08 10.83
C ASP A 23 39.09 5.67 9.94
N GLN A 24 38.94 5.82 8.62
CA GLN A 24 39.96 5.47 7.62
C GLN A 24 40.72 6.67 7.07
N SER A 25 40.41 7.90 7.53
CA SER A 25 40.92 9.15 6.95
C SER A 25 40.81 9.22 5.42
N ARG A 26 39.75 8.62 4.86
CA ARG A 26 39.60 8.42 3.41
C ARG A 26 38.41 9.21 2.87
N VAL A 27 38.61 9.87 1.73
CA VAL A 27 37.55 10.59 1.01
C VAL A 27 37.20 9.84 -0.27
N ILE A 28 35.95 9.38 -0.37
CA ILE A 28 35.42 8.70 -1.55
C ILE A 28 34.67 9.74 -2.38
N ARG A 29 35.05 9.84 -3.67
CA ARG A 29 34.35 10.67 -4.65
C ARG A 29 33.28 9.83 -5.35
N PRO A 30 32.03 10.31 -5.45
CA PRO A 30 31.00 9.58 -6.17
C PRO A 30 31.37 9.49 -7.65
N HIS A 31 31.02 8.37 -8.28
CA HIS A 31 31.15 8.19 -9.71
C HIS A 31 30.25 9.20 -10.47
N ALA A 32 30.63 9.62 -11.68
CA ALA A 32 29.86 10.62 -12.44
C ALA A 32 28.40 10.18 -12.73
N ALA A 33 28.16 8.87 -12.83
CA ALA A 33 26.83 8.28 -13.01
C ALA A 33 26.14 7.87 -11.69
N PHE A 34 26.69 8.21 -10.53
CA PHE A 34 26.09 7.85 -9.25
C PHE A 34 24.71 8.52 -9.07
N ARG A 35 23.74 7.72 -8.62
CA ARG A 35 22.37 8.16 -8.29
C ARG A 35 21.93 7.49 -7.00
N LEU A 36 21.24 8.25 -6.15
CA LEU A 36 20.62 7.75 -4.93
C LEU A 36 19.10 7.85 -5.08
N PHE A 37 18.41 6.73 -4.83
CA PHE A 37 16.96 6.65 -4.78
C PHE A 37 16.55 6.23 -3.38
N ALA A 38 15.47 6.82 -2.87
CA ALA A 38 14.84 6.41 -1.63
C ALA A 38 13.33 6.38 -1.79
N THR A 39 12.69 5.52 -1.00
CA THR A 39 11.24 5.42 -0.89
C THR A 39 10.80 5.92 0.48
N ALA A 40 9.74 6.70 0.53
CA ALA A 40 9.12 7.15 1.77
C ALA A 40 7.60 7.00 1.68
N ASN A 41 6.98 6.44 2.73
CA ASN A 41 5.53 6.25 2.76
C ASN A 41 4.77 7.56 3.05
N THR A 42 5.33 8.43 3.90
CA THR A 42 4.70 9.69 4.32
C THR A 42 5.45 10.94 3.85
N VAL A 43 6.40 10.78 2.92
CA VAL A 43 7.24 11.88 2.40
C VAL A 43 7.90 12.70 3.53
N GLY A 44 8.18 12.05 4.68
CA GLY A 44 8.82 12.71 5.82
C GLY A 44 7.88 13.55 6.70
N LEU A 45 6.57 13.54 6.48
CA LEU A 45 5.59 14.25 7.33
C LEU A 45 5.33 13.57 8.67
N GLY A 46 5.95 12.40 8.91
CA GLY A 46 5.62 11.54 10.05
C GLY A 46 4.31 10.80 9.83
N ASP A 47 3.73 10.27 10.90
CA ASP A 47 2.47 9.56 10.86
C ASP A 47 1.39 10.33 11.63
N THR A 48 0.60 11.11 10.92
CA THR A 48 -0.55 11.80 11.53
C THR A 48 -1.79 10.90 11.60
N THR A 49 -1.79 9.75 10.91
CA THR A 49 -2.95 8.86 10.76
C THR A 49 -2.83 7.56 11.56
N GLY A 50 -1.66 7.24 12.11
CA GLY A 50 -1.38 5.98 12.80
C GLY A 50 -1.09 4.79 11.87
N LEU A 51 -1.07 4.99 10.55
CA LEU A 51 -0.95 3.90 9.57
C LEU A 51 0.49 3.40 9.39
N TYR A 52 1.46 4.27 9.69
CA TYR A 52 2.87 4.02 9.50
C TYR A 52 3.63 4.22 10.81
N HIS A 53 3.31 3.38 11.79
CA HIS A 53 4.02 3.32 13.06
C HIS A 53 5.53 3.23 12.84
N GLY A 54 6.26 4.09 13.56
CA GLY A 54 7.71 4.18 13.46
C GLY A 54 8.22 5.06 12.32
N THR A 55 7.36 5.71 11.54
CA THR A 55 7.81 6.81 10.68
C THR A 55 8.20 8.02 11.53
N GLN A 56 9.30 8.63 11.16
CA GLN A 56 9.88 9.78 11.84
C GLN A 56 9.72 10.99 10.93
N GLN A 57 9.35 12.13 11.50
CA GLN A 57 9.36 13.38 10.76
C GLN A 57 10.77 13.68 10.26
N ILE A 58 10.85 14.11 9.01
CA ILE A 58 12.07 14.58 8.37
C ILE A 58 11.99 16.10 8.37
N ASN A 59 13.03 16.78 8.86
CA ASN A 59 13.02 18.24 8.84
C ASN A 59 13.09 18.78 7.40
N GLN A 60 12.62 20.01 7.20
CA GLN A 60 12.53 20.62 5.87
C GLN A 60 13.88 20.67 5.14
N ALA A 61 14.96 21.01 5.85
CA ALA A 61 16.29 21.09 5.26
C ALA A 61 16.82 19.71 4.78
N GLN A 62 16.37 18.60 5.36
CA GLN A 62 16.65 17.26 4.85
C GLN A 62 15.83 16.96 3.59
N MET A 63 14.57 17.39 3.55
CA MET A 63 13.71 17.20 2.38
C MET A 63 14.22 18.00 1.17
N ASP A 64 14.70 19.23 1.36
CA ASP A 64 15.22 20.08 0.28
C ASP A 64 16.49 19.51 -0.40
N ARG A 65 17.16 18.54 0.24
CA ARG A 65 18.30 17.83 -0.35
C ARG A 65 17.88 16.75 -1.38
N TRP A 66 16.61 16.40 -1.45
CA TRP A 66 16.06 15.52 -2.47
C TRP A 66 15.63 16.36 -3.68
N SER A 67 16.45 16.34 -4.72
CA SER A 67 16.23 17.14 -5.94
C SER A 67 14.98 16.75 -6.75
N ILE A 68 14.47 15.53 -6.58
CA ILE A 68 13.27 15.02 -7.25
C ILE A 68 12.45 14.24 -6.24
N VAL A 69 11.18 14.64 -6.07
CA VAL A 69 10.19 13.91 -5.29
C VAL A 69 9.05 13.53 -6.22
N SER A 70 8.81 12.24 -6.36
CA SER A 70 7.68 11.70 -7.12
C SER A 70 6.70 11.04 -6.15
N VAL A 71 5.42 11.33 -6.30
CA VAL A 71 4.36 10.77 -5.47
C VAL A 71 3.70 9.63 -6.23
N LEU A 72 3.70 8.45 -5.61
CA LEU A 72 2.96 7.29 -6.12
C LEU A 72 1.67 7.12 -5.30
N ASN A 73 0.61 7.76 -5.79
CA ASN A 73 -0.74 7.57 -5.27
C ASN A 73 -1.39 6.30 -5.87
N TYR A 74 -2.57 5.95 -5.36
CA TYR A 74 -3.37 4.87 -5.94
C TYR A 74 -3.65 5.13 -7.42
N LEU A 75 -3.59 4.07 -8.20
CA LEU A 75 -3.71 4.14 -9.64
C LEU A 75 -5.17 4.34 -10.06
N PRO A 76 -5.43 4.93 -11.23
CA PRO A 76 -6.75 4.88 -11.82
C PRO A 76 -7.23 3.43 -11.94
N HIS A 77 -8.50 3.20 -11.64
CA HIS A 77 -9.14 1.88 -11.58
C HIS A 77 -8.73 0.94 -12.73
N ALA A 78 -8.84 1.40 -13.98
CA ALA A 78 -8.49 0.60 -15.16
C ALA A 78 -7.02 0.18 -15.23
N GLN A 79 -6.10 1.02 -14.74
CA GLN A 79 -4.67 0.70 -14.70
C GLN A 79 -4.38 -0.36 -13.63
N GLU A 80 -5.00 -0.26 -12.46
CA GLU A 80 -4.85 -1.26 -11.40
C GLU A 80 -5.42 -2.62 -11.85
N VAL A 81 -6.60 -2.64 -12.47
CA VAL A 81 -7.18 -3.88 -13.06
C VAL A 81 -6.21 -4.50 -14.07
N GLY A 82 -5.59 -3.69 -14.94
CA GLY A 82 -4.58 -4.16 -15.88
C GLY A 82 -3.34 -4.77 -15.21
N ILE A 83 -2.87 -4.15 -14.13
CA ILE A 83 -1.75 -4.67 -13.34
C ILE A 83 -2.12 -5.98 -12.68
N VAL A 84 -3.28 -6.07 -12.02
CA VAL A 84 -3.75 -7.30 -11.37
C VAL A 84 -3.87 -8.42 -12.40
N LEU A 85 -4.48 -8.15 -13.56
CA LEU A 85 -4.61 -9.11 -14.65
C LEU A 85 -3.25 -9.61 -15.16
N SER A 86 -2.26 -8.73 -15.29
CA SER A 86 -0.91 -9.12 -15.72
C SER A 86 -0.22 -10.10 -14.76
N LYS A 87 -0.65 -10.13 -13.49
CA LYS A 87 -0.16 -11.04 -12.45
C LYS A 87 -1.05 -12.27 -12.25
N CYS A 88 -2.34 -12.17 -12.56
CA CYS A 88 -3.33 -13.24 -12.38
C CYS A 88 -3.94 -13.62 -13.74
N LYS A 89 -3.12 -14.21 -14.63
CA LYS A 89 -3.50 -14.48 -16.03
C LYS A 89 -4.69 -15.43 -16.19
N ALA A 90 -5.02 -16.24 -15.18
CA ALA A 90 -6.19 -17.11 -15.20
C ALA A 90 -7.51 -16.33 -15.33
N TYR A 91 -7.51 -15.05 -14.91
CA TYR A 91 -8.66 -14.16 -15.04
C TYR A 91 -8.77 -13.49 -16.42
N ASP A 92 -7.93 -13.85 -17.40
CA ASP A 92 -8.01 -13.32 -18.77
C ASP A 92 -9.17 -13.94 -19.57
N THR A 93 -10.37 -13.72 -19.06
CA THR A 93 -11.66 -14.06 -19.66
C THR A 93 -12.63 -12.92 -19.39
N ASP A 94 -13.73 -12.82 -20.12
CA ASP A 94 -14.72 -11.76 -19.89
C ASP A 94 -15.28 -11.78 -18.45
N LYS A 95 -15.52 -12.98 -17.91
CA LYS A 95 -15.96 -13.15 -16.51
C LYS A 95 -14.85 -12.79 -15.54
N GLY A 96 -13.63 -13.31 -15.76
CA GLY A 96 -12.49 -13.05 -14.88
C GLY A 96 -12.10 -11.57 -14.82
N ARG A 97 -12.11 -10.86 -15.95
CA ARG A 97 -11.85 -9.42 -16.02
C ARG A 97 -12.90 -8.61 -15.25
N LYS A 98 -14.17 -9.00 -15.30
CA LYS A 98 -15.22 -8.40 -14.47
C LYS A 98 -15.00 -8.67 -12.98
N THR A 99 -14.61 -9.90 -12.62
CA THR A 99 -14.24 -10.24 -11.24
C THR A 99 -13.09 -9.36 -10.73
N LEU A 100 -12.01 -9.20 -11.50
CA LEU A 100 -10.90 -8.33 -11.12
C LEU A 100 -11.32 -6.87 -11.00
N ALA A 101 -12.18 -6.38 -11.90
CA ALA A 101 -12.73 -5.02 -11.80
C ALA A 101 -13.52 -4.84 -10.50
N ASN A 102 -14.33 -5.82 -10.10
CA ASN A 102 -15.05 -5.78 -8.82
C ASN A 102 -14.09 -5.85 -7.62
N MET A 103 -13.03 -6.67 -7.68
CA MET A 103 -12.02 -6.73 -6.61
C MET A 103 -11.32 -5.38 -6.41
N VAL A 104 -10.92 -4.72 -7.51
CA VAL A 104 -10.34 -3.37 -7.45
C VAL A 104 -11.37 -2.35 -6.96
N ARG A 105 -12.65 -2.50 -7.32
CA ARG A 105 -13.71 -1.62 -6.81
C ARG A 105 -13.87 -1.71 -5.30
N VAL A 106 -13.80 -2.91 -4.72
CA VAL A 106 -13.79 -3.08 -3.26
C VAL A 106 -12.60 -2.34 -2.65
N ALA A 107 -11.41 -2.48 -3.24
CA ALA A 107 -10.23 -1.76 -2.76
C ALA A 107 -10.38 -0.23 -2.83
N ASP A 108 -11.00 0.29 -3.89
CA ASP A 108 -11.31 1.72 -4.03
C ASP A 108 -12.27 2.21 -2.94
N LEU A 109 -13.32 1.44 -2.63
CA LEU A 109 -14.24 1.75 -1.53
C LEU A 109 -13.53 1.77 -0.17
N THR A 110 -12.69 0.77 0.11
CA THR A 110 -11.90 0.74 1.34
C THR A 110 -10.95 1.93 1.45
N ARG A 111 -10.30 2.35 0.36
CA ARG A 111 -9.43 3.54 0.35
C ARG A 111 -10.20 4.83 0.60
N ASN A 112 -11.40 4.96 0.02
CA ASN A 112 -12.27 6.11 0.25
C ASN A 112 -12.74 6.18 1.70
N ALA A 113 -13.18 5.06 2.26
CA ALA A 113 -13.58 4.96 3.66
C ALA A 113 -12.42 5.29 4.62
N PHE A 114 -11.20 4.87 4.29
CA PHE A 114 -10.01 5.23 5.06
C PHE A 114 -9.74 6.74 5.02
N MET A 115 -9.86 7.38 3.85
CA MET A 115 -9.72 8.84 3.74
C MET A 115 -10.80 9.60 4.53
N GLN A 116 -11.96 8.99 4.74
CA GLN A 116 -13.07 9.54 5.53
C GLN A 116 -12.92 9.26 7.03
N GLY A 117 -12.05 8.32 7.43
CA GLY A 117 -11.85 7.89 8.81
C GLY A 117 -12.79 6.77 9.27
N ASP A 118 -13.53 6.14 8.35
CA ASP A 118 -14.51 5.09 8.67
C ASP A 118 -13.86 3.71 8.88
N VAL A 119 -12.69 3.48 8.28
CA VAL A 119 -11.90 2.26 8.44
C VAL A 119 -10.43 2.61 8.65
N SER A 120 -9.71 1.75 9.36
CA SER A 120 -8.29 1.93 9.68
C SER A 120 -7.36 1.12 8.78
N THR A 121 -7.89 0.13 8.05
CA THR A 121 -7.12 -0.79 7.20
C THR A 121 -7.42 -0.56 5.72
N VAL A 122 -6.38 -0.47 4.88
CA VAL A 122 -6.52 -0.22 3.43
C VAL A 122 -6.05 -1.38 2.55
N MET A 123 -6.63 -1.47 1.36
CA MET A 123 -6.22 -2.44 0.34
C MET A 123 -5.22 -1.81 -0.65
N SER A 124 -4.00 -2.34 -0.68
CA SER A 124 -3.02 -2.02 -1.74
C SER A 124 -3.27 -2.87 -2.99
N PRO A 125 -2.71 -2.51 -4.17
CA PRO A 125 -2.73 -3.38 -5.35
C PRO A 125 -2.16 -4.77 -5.08
N ARG A 126 -1.17 -4.88 -4.17
CA ARG A 126 -0.63 -6.17 -3.72
C ARG A 126 -1.70 -7.01 -3.03
N THR A 127 -2.51 -6.40 -2.16
CA THR A 127 -3.62 -7.07 -1.48
C THR A 127 -4.62 -7.64 -2.48
N VAL A 128 -4.96 -6.87 -3.53
CA VAL A 128 -5.88 -7.31 -4.59
C VAL A 128 -5.29 -8.49 -5.38
N ILE A 129 -4.00 -8.45 -5.73
CA ILE A 129 -3.31 -9.56 -6.40
C ILE A 129 -3.34 -10.82 -5.52
N THR A 130 -2.98 -10.70 -4.24
CA THR A 130 -3.01 -11.83 -3.30
C THR A 130 -4.41 -12.39 -3.13
N TRP A 131 -5.44 -11.55 -3.12
CA TRP A 131 -6.83 -12.00 -3.04
C TRP A 131 -7.23 -12.81 -4.28
N ALA A 132 -6.95 -12.29 -5.47
CA ALA A 132 -7.22 -13.00 -6.73
C ALA A 132 -6.51 -14.37 -6.79
N GLN A 133 -5.24 -14.43 -6.37
CA GLN A 133 -4.47 -15.67 -6.31
C GLN A 133 -5.03 -16.66 -5.28
N ASN A 134 -5.40 -16.17 -4.10
CA ASN A 134 -6.01 -17.01 -3.07
C ASN A 134 -7.38 -17.55 -3.52
N ALA A 135 -8.17 -16.77 -4.25
CA ALA A 135 -9.42 -17.25 -4.82
C ALA A 135 -9.18 -18.44 -5.76
N GLU A 136 -8.16 -18.41 -6.62
CA GLU A 136 -7.79 -19.57 -7.44
C GLU A 136 -7.41 -20.79 -6.59
N ILE A 137 -6.59 -20.59 -5.55
CA ILE A 137 -6.17 -21.66 -4.62
C ILE A 137 -7.37 -22.32 -3.93
N PHE A 138 -8.36 -21.51 -3.53
CA PHE A 138 -9.57 -21.97 -2.85
C PHE A 138 -10.71 -22.35 -3.82
N GLY A 139 -10.38 -22.78 -5.04
CA GLY A 139 -11.38 -23.32 -5.98
C GLY A 139 -12.34 -22.27 -6.54
N ASN A 140 -11.90 -21.02 -6.64
CA ASN A 140 -12.66 -19.84 -7.04
C ASN A 140 -13.73 -19.37 -6.04
N ASP A 141 -13.58 -19.71 -4.75
CA ASP A 141 -14.36 -19.09 -3.67
C ASP A 141 -13.81 -17.68 -3.37
N ILE A 142 -14.40 -16.68 -4.03
CA ILE A 142 -13.98 -15.27 -3.94
C ILE A 142 -14.22 -14.71 -2.54
N GLY A 143 -15.35 -15.05 -1.91
CA GLY A 143 -15.75 -14.54 -0.60
C GLY A 143 -14.88 -15.10 0.52
N PHE A 144 -14.62 -16.41 0.51
CA PHE A 144 -13.68 -17.02 1.44
C PHE A 144 -12.27 -16.45 1.28
N ALA A 145 -11.81 -16.33 0.03
CA ALA A 145 -10.50 -15.75 -0.26
C ALA A 145 -10.38 -14.30 0.21
N PHE A 146 -11.45 -13.49 0.05
CA PHE A 146 -11.49 -12.11 0.54
C PHE A 146 -11.31 -12.07 2.06
N ARG A 147 -12.04 -12.95 2.76
CA ARG A 147 -12.02 -13.01 4.21
C ARG A 147 -10.63 -13.29 4.76
N VAL A 148 -10.00 -14.36 4.27
CA VAL A 148 -8.67 -14.78 4.75
C VAL A 148 -7.54 -13.87 4.25
N THR A 149 -7.75 -13.15 3.15
CA THR A 149 -6.74 -12.21 2.62
C THR A 149 -6.79 -10.85 3.30
N PHE A 150 -7.99 -10.35 3.62
CA PHE A 150 -8.17 -8.96 4.03
C PHE A 150 -9.12 -8.78 5.22
N LEU A 151 -10.35 -9.30 5.17
CA LEU A 151 -11.37 -8.99 6.19
C LEU A 151 -10.90 -9.33 7.62
N ASN A 152 -10.22 -10.46 7.81
CA ASN A 152 -9.70 -10.88 9.11
C ASN A 152 -8.64 -9.94 9.70
N LYS A 153 -8.02 -9.10 8.86
CA LYS A 153 -7.03 -8.09 9.29
C LYS A 153 -7.69 -6.78 9.73
N CYS A 154 -8.96 -6.58 9.39
CA CYS A 154 -9.71 -5.38 9.77
C CYS A 154 -10.16 -5.49 11.24
N ASP A 155 -10.32 -4.33 11.88
CA ASP A 155 -10.93 -4.21 13.19
C ASP A 155 -12.34 -4.81 13.18
N GLU A 156 -12.73 -5.50 14.25
CA GLU A 156 -14.03 -6.18 14.34
C GLU A 156 -15.22 -5.23 14.23
N LEU A 157 -15.06 -3.97 14.67
CA LEU A 157 -16.08 -2.94 14.54
C LEU A 157 -16.26 -2.50 13.07
N GLU A 158 -15.18 -2.51 12.29
CA GLU A 158 -15.13 -2.09 10.89
C GLU A 158 -15.52 -3.19 9.90
N ARG A 159 -15.43 -4.47 10.29
CA ARG A 159 -15.70 -5.62 9.39
C ARG A 159 -17.07 -5.56 8.71
N SER A 160 -18.10 -5.04 9.38
CA SER A 160 -19.42 -4.87 8.79
C SER A 160 -19.43 -3.89 7.61
N ILE A 161 -18.69 -2.78 7.72
CA ILE A 161 -18.54 -1.77 6.68
C ILE A 161 -17.80 -2.37 5.48
N VAL A 162 -16.70 -3.09 5.76
CA VAL A 162 -15.89 -3.75 4.71
C VAL A 162 -16.68 -4.87 4.02
N ALA A 163 -17.51 -5.62 4.75
CA ALA A 163 -18.40 -6.63 4.18
C ALA A 163 -19.48 -6.00 3.29
N GLU A 164 -19.99 -4.82 3.65
CA GLU A 164 -20.92 -4.06 2.81
C GLU A 164 -20.26 -3.65 1.48
N PHE A 165 -18.98 -3.22 1.51
CA PHE A 165 -18.24 -2.91 0.28
C PHE A 165 -18.13 -4.13 -0.64
N TYR A 166 -17.87 -5.31 -0.07
CA TYR A 166 -17.89 -6.56 -0.81
C TYR A 166 -19.27 -6.83 -1.42
N GLN A 167 -20.33 -6.75 -0.62
CA GLN A 167 -21.71 -6.98 -1.07
C GLN A 167 -22.12 -6.02 -2.19
N ARG A 168 -21.77 -4.73 -2.09
CA ARG A 168 -22.04 -3.73 -3.14
C ARG A 168 -21.36 -4.06 -4.47
N CYS A 169 -20.20 -4.72 -4.45
CA CYS A 169 -19.44 -5.05 -5.65
C CYS A 169 -19.78 -6.43 -6.23
N PHE A 170 -20.11 -7.41 -5.39
CA PHE A 170 -20.33 -8.80 -5.79
C PHE A 170 -21.79 -9.24 -5.72
N GLY A 171 -22.65 -8.51 -5.03
CA GLY A 171 -24.06 -8.88 -4.82
C GLY A 171 -24.24 -10.08 -3.88
N GLU A 172 -23.20 -10.46 -3.15
CA GLU A 172 -23.17 -11.64 -2.27
C GLU A 172 -22.86 -11.22 -0.83
N GLU A 173 -23.54 -11.82 0.14
CA GLU A 173 -23.24 -11.61 1.55
C GLU A 173 -22.13 -12.53 2.03
N LEU A 174 -21.23 -11.98 2.85
CA LEU A 174 -20.26 -12.76 3.59
C LEU A 174 -20.91 -13.30 4.88
N PRO A 175 -20.56 -14.51 5.34
CA PRO A 175 -21.13 -15.10 6.56
C PRO A 175 -21.05 -14.19 7.80
N GLU A 176 -20.03 -13.32 7.88
CA GLU A 176 -19.79 -12.39 8.98
C GLU A 176 -20.74 -11.19 8.98
N SER A 177 -21.40 -10.88 7.84
CA SER A 177 -22.42 -9.82 7.76
C SER A 177 -23.66 -10.18 8.61
N ALA A 178 -24.04 -11.46 8.60
CA ALA A 178 -25.20 -11.97 9.32
C ALA A 178 -24.99 -12.09 10.84
N ALA A 179 -23.74 -12.17 11.32
CA ALA A 179 -23.44 -12.38 12.73
C ALA A 179 -23.85 -11.18 13.62
N ARG A 180 -24.06 -9.98 13.06
CA ARG A 180 -24.63 -8.84 13.80
C ARG A 180 -26.15 -8.81 13.83
N LEU A 181 -26.84 -9.48 12.92
CA LEU A 181 -28.31 -9.57 12.94
C LEU A 181 -28.83 -10.54 14.01
N ALA A 182 -27.98 -11.47 14.47
CA ALA A 182 -28.34 -12.46 15.49
C ALA A 182 -28.09 -12.01 16.94
N VAL A 183 -27.56 -10.80 17.15
CA VAL A 183 -27.36 -10.20 18.48
C VAL A 183 -28.18 -8.91 18.55
N ALA A 184 -29.50 -9.06 18.51
CA ALA A 184 -30.49 -8.05 18.85
C ALA A 184 -31.56 -8.69 19.76
#